data_AF-A0A3G1SC07-F1
#
_entry.id   AF-A0A3G1SC07-F1
#
_cell.length_a   1.000
_cell.length_b   1.000
_cell.length_c   1.000
_cell.angle_alpha   90.00
_cell.angle_beta   90.00
_cell.angle_gamma   90.00
#
_symmetry.space_group_name_H-M   'P 1'
#
loop_
_entity.id
_entity.type
_entity.pdbx_description
1 polymer ?
#
loop_
_entity_poly.entity_id
_entity_poly.type
_entity_poly.pdbx_seq_one_letter_code
_entity_poly.pdbx_strand_id
1 'polypeptide(L)'
;MSLCVVVFCIVLEELPILWNMRVDSCSKVFVLMSSVVLVMIMLLPMDSMNMYNTAVLSVIVVITMSMVFVLESPILFYVFFELSVIPLGILLVSHGEYPERLLASSYLYLYTFLGSIPMFVVVLYLPTPSVFELWNDVSYSIWVSIMLVALLVKLPMFSLHLWLPKAHSQSPVLGSVLLAALALKLSSYGLIRLISNLTDLFGSFVIVSIFVMSLFGMLVSSFITSLQADSKVYIAYSSVAHMGLCVCVALSGGCYAFASAVTLSVVHAIVSSGYFLMAHFWSLFYSSRSLYLIKSFGSLHRWSLVVMLLLAMGNTSTPPWFSYLSEVMFFGSVLSHTSYGYLCVVLLLLIYVMVGVYTVLLFAAVIYGVFSSTSSLHMGAMSVFSYSVFVVGCSAFLLQVLLL
;
A
#
# COMPACT_ATOMS: atom_id res chain seq x y z
N MET A 1 12.87 4.15 -21.53
CA MET A 1 13.36 4.64 -20.22
C MET A 1 12.83 6.04 -19.91
N SER A 2 13.16 7.10 -20.65
CA SER A 2 12.52 8.44 -20.50
C SER A 2 11.25 8.60 -21.34
N LEU A 3 11.18 7.96 -22.51
CA LEU A 3 10.05 8.10 -23.43
C LEU A 3 8.73 7.54 -22.90
N CYS A 4 8.69 6.47 -22.10
CA CYS A 4 7.41 5.98 -21.57
C CYS A 4 6.84 6.88 -20.48
N VAL A 5 7.68 7.47 -19.62
CA VAL A 5 7.24 8.43 -18.60
C VAL A 5 6.80 9.72 -19.27
N VAL A 6 7.56 10.19 -20.27
CA VAL A 6 7.22 11.39 -21.05
C VAL A 6 5.96 11.16 -21.90
N VAL A 7 5.80 10.00 -22.55
CA VAL A 7 4.58 9.66 -23.29
C VAL A 7 3.39 9.49 -22.35
N PHE A 8 3.57 8.91 -21.16
CA PHE A 8 2.50 8.80 -20.16
C PHE A 8 2.07 10.18 -19.64
N CYS A 9 3.01 11.10 -19.40
CA CYS A 9 2.72 12.49 -19.04
C CYS A 9 2.07 13.28 -20.19
N ILE A 10 2.55 13.13 -21.43
CA ILE A 10 2.00 13.81 -22.62
C ILE A 10 0.58 13.31 -22.94
N VAL A 11 0.32 12.00 -22.81
CA VAL A 11 -1.03 11.45 -23.01
C VAL A 11 -2.00 11.98 -21.95
N LEU A 12 -1.55 12.24 -20.73
CA LEU A 12 -2.37 12.87 -19.69
C LEU A 12 -2.59 14.38 -19.92
N GLU A 13 -1.66 15.09 -20.56
CA GLU A 13 -1.81 16.51 -20.91
C GLU A 13 -2.81 16.77 -22.06
N GLU A 14 -3.01 15.81 -22.97
CA GLU A 14 -3.91 15.93 -24.14
C GLU A 14 -5.35 15.42 -23.90
N LEU A 15 -5.61 14.74 -22.77
CA LEU A 15 -6.93 14.21 -22.40
C LEU A 15 -7.88 15.11 -21.56
N PRO A 16 -7.57 16.37 -21.15
CA PRO A 16 -8.37 17.08 -20.15
C PRO A 16 -9.74 17.57 -20.65
N ILE A 17 -10.05 17.46 -21.94
CA ILE A 17 -11.24 18.08 -22.54
C ILE A 17 -12.49 17.17 -22.51
N LEU A 18 -12.34 15.83 -22.36
CA LEU A 18 -13.47 14.88 -22.34
C LEU A 18 -13.72 14.22 -20.97
N TRP A 19 -12.73 14.22 -20.07
CA TRP A 19 -12.74 13.36 -18.87
C TRP A 19 -12.75 14.14 -17.53
N ASN A 20 -12.81 15.48 -17.56
CA ASN A 20 -12.69 16.36 -16.38
C ASN A 20 -11.56 15.90 -15.45
N MET A 21 -10.34 16.11 -15.91
CA MET A 21 -9.12 15.71 -15.21
C MET A 21 -8.49 16.91 -14.51
N ARG A 22 -8.12 16.74 -13.24
CA ARG A 22 -7.39 17.76 -12.47
C ARG A 22 -6.27 17.16 -11.66
N VAL A 23 -5.14 17.85 -11.70
CA VAL A 23 -3.90 17.43 -11.07
C VAL A 23 -3.47 18.44 -10.00
N ASP A 24 -3.93 18.24 -8.76
CA ASP A 24 -3.45 18.95 -7.56
C ASP A 24 -2.11 18.39 -7.04
N SER A 25 -1.47 19.08 -6.10
CA SER A 25 -0.23 18.63 -5.43
C SER A 25 -0.30 17.19 -4.90
N CYS A 26 -1.39 16.81 -4.22
CA CYS A 26 -1.58 15.44 -3.71
C CYS A 26 -1.64 14.42 -4.85
N SER A 27 -2.44 14.68 -5.90
CA SER A 27 -2.52 13.78 -7.05
C SER A 27 -1.18 13.64 -7.80
N LYS A 28 -0.36 14.71 -7.89
CA LYS A 28 0.98 14.64 -8.50
C LYS A 28 1.85 13.62 -7.79
N VAL A 29 1.83 13.58 -6.46
CA VAL A 29 2.61 12.64 -5.66
C VAL A 29 2.20 11.19 -5.94
N PHE A 30 0.90 10.90 -5.96
CA PHE A 30 0.41 9.54 -6.22
C PHE A 30 0.63 9.09 -7.68
N VAL A 31 0.49 10.00 -8.65
CA VAL A 31 0.79 9.72 -10.06
C VAL A 31 2.29 9.45 -10.24
N LEU A 32 3.16 10.27 -9.65
CA LEU A 32 4.62 10.06 -9.65
C LEU A 32 4.98 8.70 -9.04
N MET A 33 4.41 8.38 -7.87
CA MET A 33 4.59 7.08 -7.23
C MET A 33 4.18 5.93 -8.16
N SER A 34 3.05 6.06 -8.87
CA SER A 34 2.60 5.03 -9.83
C SER A 34 3.56 4.83 -11.01
N SER A 35 4.18 5.92 -11.49
CA SER A 35 5.21 5.83 -12.53
C SER A 35 6.47 5.11 -12.04
N VAL A 36 6.86 5.32 -10.78
CA VAL A 36 8.01 4.62 -10.17
C VAL A 36 7.71 3.13 -10.02
N VAL A 37 6.51 2.77 -9.57
CA VAL A 37 6.08 1.36 -9.49
C VAL A 37 6.09 0.69 -10.86
N LEU A 38 5.67 1.40 -11.91
CA LEU A 38 5.75 0.89 -13.28
C LEU A 38 7.19 0.57 -13.68
N VAL A 39 8.13 1.48 -13.39
CA VAL A 39 9.56 1.25 -13.66
C VAL A 39 10.08 0.05 -12.88
N MET A 40 9.73 -0.09 -11.60
CA MET A 40 10.11 -1.26 -10.80
C MET A 40 9.63 -2.57 -11.43
N ILE A 41 8.38 -2.60 -11.89
CA ILE A 41 7.77 -3.78 -12.50
C ILE A 41 8.51 -4.19 -13.79
N MET A 42 8.83 -3.21 -14.64
CA MET A 42 9.50 -3.46 -15.92
C MET A 42 10.95 -3.94 -15.77
N LEU A 43 11.57 -3.69 -14.62
CA LEU A 43 12.96 -4.09 -14.33
C LEU A 43 13.06 -5.51 -13.74
N LEU A 44 11.94 -6.14 -13.38
CA LEU A 44 11.98 -7.46 -12.79
C LEU A 44 12.31 -8.52 -13.86
N PRO A 45 13.25 -9.45 -13.58
CA PRO A 45 13.51 -10.56 -14.47
C PRO A 45 12.28 -11.48 -14.43
N MET A 46 11.52 -11.52 -15.51
CA MET A 46 10.43 -12.48 -15.68
C MET A 46 10.97 -13.63 -16.53
N ASP A 47 10.85 -14.85 -16.06
CA ASP A 47 11.22 -16.02 -16.85
C ASP A 47 10.02 -16.52 -17.67
N SER A 48 10.25 -16.92 -18.92
CA SER A 48 9.37 -17.68 -19.85
C SER A 48 8.23 -16.95 -20.60
N MET A 49 7.77 -17.57 -21.71
CA MET A 49 6.80 -17.09 -22.72
C MET A 49 5.49 -16.46 -22.20
N ASN A 50 5.12 -16.63 -20.92
CA ASN A 50 4.01 -15.92 -20.28
C ASN A 50 4.34 -14.46 -19.89
N MET A 51 5.59 -14.03 -20.08
CA MET A 51 6.13 -12.69 -19.82
C MET A 51 5.29 -11.54 -20.40
N TYR A 52 4.87 -11.67 -21.65
CA TYR A 52 4.20 -10.56 -22.34
C TYR A 52 2.81 -10.31 -21.74
N ASN A 53 2.07 -11.37 -21.45
CA ASN A 53 0.73 -11.27 -20.88
C ASN A 53 0.77 -10.72 -19.45
N THR A 54 1.74 -11.14 -18.61
CA THR A 54 1.90 -10.58 -17.27
C THR A 54 2.29 -9.11 -17.30
N ALA A 55 3.25 -8.74 -18.15
CA ALA A 55 3.71 -7.37 -18.29
C ALA A 55 2.58 -6.46 -18.80
N VAL A 56 1.89 -6.83 -19.88
CA VAL A 56 0.76 -6.06 -20.41
C VAL A 56 -0.34 -5.89 -19.37
N LEU A 57 -0.69 -6.97 -18.67
CA LEU A 57 -1.74 -6.91 -17.66
C LEU A 57 -1.32 -6.07 -16.44
N SER A 58 -0.05 -6.11 -16.05
CA SER A 58 0.50 -5.21 -15.02
C SER A 58 0.46 -3.74 -15.43
N VAL A 59 0.75 -3.43 -16.70
CA VAL A 59 0.63 -2.06 -17.25
C VAL A 59 -0.82 -1.60 -17.23
N ILE A 60 -1.76 -2.45 -17.64
CA ILE A 60 -3.21 -2.15 -17.56
C ILE A 60 -3.63 -1.85 -16.12
N VAL A 61 -3.15 -2.62 -15.13
CA VAL A 61 -3.40 -2.34 -13.72
C VAL A 61 -2.87 -0.95 -13.35
N VAL A 62 -1.61 -0.63 -13.67
CA VAL A 62 -1.04 0.69 -13.32
C VAL A 62 -1.84 1.82 -13.95
N ILE A 63 -2.18 1.72 -15.24
CA ILE A 63 -2.95 2.75 -15.95
C ILE A 63 -4.31 2.95 -15.28
N THR A 64 -5.08 1.88 -15.08
CA THR A 64 -6.42 1.97 -14.47
C THR A 64 -6.38 2.57 -13.06
N MET A 65 -5.37 2.23 -12.26
CA MET A 65 -5.20 2.76 -10.91
C MET A 65 -4.78 4.24 -10.95
N SER A 66 -3.87 4.61 -11.85
CA SER A 66 -3.38 5.99 -11.97
C SER A 66 -4.46 6.98 -12.39
N MET A 67 -5.42 6.56 -13.22
CA MET A 67 -6.54 7.41 -13.65
C MET A 67 -7.38 7.89 -12.46
N VAL A 68 -7.58 7.05 -11.44
CA VAL A 68 -8.36 7.43 -10.25
C VAL A 68 -7.77 8.63 -9.51
N PHE A 69 -6.44 8.83 -9.57
CA PHE A 69 -5.81 9.98 -8.92
C PHE A 69 -6.07 11.31 -9.62
N VAL A 70 -6.47 11.27 -10.90
CA VAL A 70 -6.60 12.44 -11.77
C VAL A 70 -8.07 12.81 -12.05
N LEU A 71 -8.99 11.85 -11.94
CA LEU A 71 -10.41 12.04 -12.25
C LEU A 71 -11.12 12.97 -11.26
N GLU A 72 -11.86 13.96 -11.78
CA GLU A 72 -12.70 14.84 -10.97
C GLU A 72 -14.14 14.39 -10.84
N SER A 73 -14.70 13.62 -11.79
CA SER A 73 -16.13 13.30 -11.72
C SER A 73 -16.40 12.11 -10.79
N PRO A 74 -17.41 12.18 -9.89
CA PRO A 74 -17.61 11.17 -8.86
C PRO A 74 -18.02 9.81 -9.41
N ILE A 75 -18.74 9.81 -10.53
CA ILE A 75 -19.13 8.59 -11.25
C ILE A 75 -17.90 7.94 -11.88
N LEU A 76 -17.05 8.69 -12.62
CA LEU A 76 -15.84 8.09 -13.21
C LEU A 76 -14.86 7.65 -12.12
N PHE A 77 -14.73 8.41 -11.03
CA PHE A 77 -13.94 7.99 -9.88
C PHE A 77 -14.39 6.63 -9.36
N TYR A 78 -15.70 6.43 -9.13
CA TYR A 78 -16.25 5.13 -8.71
C TYR A 78 -15.99 4.02 -9.74
N VAL A 79 -16.25 4.29 -11.02
CA VAL A 79 -16.07 3.29 -12.09
C VAL A 79 -14.62 2.83 -12.17
N PHE A 80 -13.65 3.74 -12.18
CA PHE A 80 -12.23 3.37 -12.21
C PHE A 80 -11.78 2.76 -10.89
N PHE A 81 -12.32 3.21 -9.75
CA PHE A 81 -12.05 2.61 -8.45
C PHE A 81 -12.41 1.12 -8.42
N GLU A 82 -13.56 0.71 -8.96
CA GLU A 82 -13.95 -0.71 -9.06
C GLU A 82 -13.28 -1.44 -10.24
N LEU A 83 -13.18 -0.80 -11.41
CA LEU A 83 -12.58 -1.39 -12.59
C LEU A 83 -11.13 -1.81 -12.34
N SER A 84 -10.41 -1.05 -11.51
CA SER A 84 -9.03 -1.36 -11.13
C SER A 84 -8.86 -2.75 -10.49
N VAL A 85 -9.89 -3.26 -9.81
CA VAL A 85 -9.88 -4.57 -9.13
C VAL A 85 -9.93 -5.73 -10.15
N ILE A 86 -10.58 -5.53 -11.30
CA ILE A 86 -10.80 -6.58 -12.30
C ILE A 86 -9.47 -7.06 -12.94
N PRO A 87 -8.63 -6.20 -13.53
CA PRO A 87 -7.32 -6.61 -14.02
C PRO A 87 -6.47 -7.24 -12.92
N LEU A 88 -6.53 -6.70 -11.70
CA LEU A 88 -5.73 -7.23 -10.58
C LEU A 88 -6.16 -8.65 -10.18
N GLY A 89 -7.46 -8.94 -10.13
CA GLY A 89 -7.93 -10.30 -9.84
C GLY A 89 -7.65 -11.27 -11.00
N ILE A 90 -7.71 -10.82 -12.25
CA ILE A 90 -7.27 -11.64 -13.41
C ILE A 90 -5.78 -11.99 -13.28
N LEU A 91 -4.93 -11.04 -12.86
CA LEU A 91 -3.51 -11.29 -12.61
C LEU A 91 -3.31 -12.40 -11.56
N LEU A 92 -4.10 -12.34 -10.49
CA LEU A 92 -4.08 -13.29 -9.37
C LEU A 92 -4.49 -14.70 -9.82
N VAL A 93 -5.57 -14.81 -10.60
CA VAL A 93 -6.08 -16.11 -11.08
C VAL A 93 -5.19 -16.72 -12.16
N SER A 94 -4.67 -15.91 -13.08
CA SER A 94 -3.88 -16.42 -14.21
C SER A 94 -2.49 -16.88 -13.78
N HIS A 95 -1.80 -16.10 -12.93
CA HIS A 95 -0.38 -16.30 -12.63
C HIS A 95 -0.08 -16.64 -11.16
N GLY A 96 -1.10 -16.87 -10.32
CA GLY A 96 -0.88 -17.33 -8.94
C GLY A 96 -0.30 -18.75 -8.88
N GLU A 97 0.57 -19.02 -7.90
CA GLU A 97 1.32 -20.29 -7.79
C GLU A 97 0.47 -21.49 -7.36
N TYR A 98 -0.50 -21.28 -6.46
CA TYR A 98 -1.27 -22.35 -5.81
C TYR A 98 -2.75 -22.34 -6.23
N PRO A 99 -3.47 -23.49 -6.14
CA PRO A 99 -4.89 -23.58 -6.52
C PRO A 99 -5.81 -22.69 -5.67
N GLU A 100 -5.40 -22.37 -4.44
CA GLU A 100 -6.11 -21.46 -3.52
C GLU A 100 -6.28 -20.04 -4.08
N ARG A 101 -5.59 -19.68 -5.19
CA ARG A 101 -5.74 -18.40 -5.90
C ARG A 101 -7.17 -18.09 -6.34
N LEU A 102 -7.97 -19.11 -6.69
CA LEU A 102 -9.38 -18.92 -7.08
C LEU A 102 -10.20 -18.43 -5.89
N LEU A 103 -9.98 -19.03 -4.72
CA LEU A 103 -10.62 -18.65 -3.48
C LEU A 103 -10.10 -17.27 -3.03
N ALA A 104 -8.80 -17.00 -3.08
CA ALA A 104 -8.25 -15.68 -2.76
C ALA A 104 -8.82 -14.56 -3.66
N SER A 105 -8.97 -14.83 -4.97
CA SER A 105 -9.58 -13.89 -5.90
C SER A 105 -11.06 -13.65 -5.60
N SER A 106 -11.82 -14.67 -5.17
CA SER A 106 -13.22 -14.47 -4.80
C SER A 106 -13.35 -13.65 -3.52
N TYR A 107 -12.48 -13.84 -2.51
CA TYR A 107 -12.41 -12.98 -1.34
C TYR A 107 -12.14 -11.52 -1.73
N LEU A 108 -11.17 -11.28 -2.62
CA LEU A 108 -10.83 -9.95 -3.09
C LEU A 108 -12.03 -9.27 -3.76
N TYR A 109 -12.66 -9.91 -4.74
CA TYR A 109 -13.83 -9.33 -5.42
C TYR A 109 -15.02 -9.11 -4.49
N LEU A 110 -15.37 -10.10 -3.67
CA LEU A 110 -16.56 -10.02 -2.82
C LEU A 110 -16.42 -8.94 -1.76
N TYR A 111 -15.25 -8.82 -1.12
CA TYR A 111 -15.04 -7.78 -0.13
C TYR A 111 -15.13 -6.39 -0.78
N THR A 112 -14.35 -6.15 -1.83
CA THR A 112 -14.29 -4.81 -2.42
C THR A 112 -15.59 -4.39 -3.10
N PHE A 113 -16.26 -5.31 -3.80
CA PHE A 113 -17.52 -5.01 -4.48
C PHE A 113 -18.66 -4.77 -3.48
N LEU A 114 -18.84 -5.63 -2.49
CA LEU A 114 -19.89 -5.42 -1.48
C LEU A 114 -19.63 -4.15 -0.66
N GLY A 115 -18.37 -3.87 -0.35
CA GLY A 115 -17.96 -2.65 0.31
C GLY A 115 -18.22 -1.39 -0.52
N SER A 116 -18.18 -1.47 -1.84
CA SER A 116 -18.32 -0.32 -2.75
C SER A 116 -19.77 0.01 -3.13
N ILE A 117 -20.74 -0.91 -2.91
CA ILE A 117 -22.16 -0.65 -3.20
C ILE A 117 -22.70 0.60 -2.46
N PRO A 118 -22.45 0.82 -1.15
CA PRO A 118 -22.88 2.03 -0.47
C PRO A 118 -22.31 3.30 -1.13
N MET A 119 -21.06 3.23 -1.60
CA MET A 119 -20.42 4.34 -2.28
C MET A 119 -21.10 4.66 -3.62
N PHE A 120 -21.50 3.64 -4.37
CA PHE A 120 -22.24 3.80 -5.61
C PHE A 120 -23.58 4.54 -5.40
N VAL A 121 -24.33 4.15 -4.37
CA VAL A 121 -25.64 4.75 -4.06
C VAL A 121 -25.50 6.24 -3.76
N VAL A 122 -24.49 6.63 -2.98
CA VAL A 122 -24.23 8.03 -2.64
C VAL A 122 -23.87 8.85 -3.89
N VAL A 123 -23.01 8.32 -4.76
CA VAL A 123 -22.60 9.01 -5.99
C VAL A 123 -23.77 9.23 -6.95
N LEU A 124 -24.74 8.31 -6.99
CA LEU A 124 -25.96 8.50 -7.78
C LEU A 124 -26.91 9.52 -7.15
N TYR A 125 -26.99 9.56 -5.81
CA TYR A 125 -27.93 10.41 -5.09
C TYR A 125 -27.46 11.87 -4.98
N LEU A 126 -26.14 12.09 -4.90
CA LEU A 126 -25.52 13.41 -4.81
C LEU A 126 -24.83 13.76 -6.15
N PRO A 127 -25.55 14.30 -7.14
CA PRO A 127 -24.96 14.72 -8.39
C PRO A 127 -24.17 16.03 -8.19
N THR A 128 -22.98 15.93 -7.59
CA THR A 128 -22.01 17.03 -7.58
C THR A 128 -21.18 16.97 -8.87
N PRO A 129 -20.82 18.12 -9.45
CA PRO A 129 -20.00 18.15 -10.67
C PRO A 129 -18.58 17.65 -10.41
N SER A 130 -18.08 17.79 -9.17
CA SER A 130 -16.76 17.34 -8.78
C SER A 130 -16.78 16.46 -7.52
N VAL A 131 -15.84 15.51 -7.48
CA VAL A 131 -15.49 14.67 -6.34
C VAL A 131 -15.01 15.56 -5.18
N PHE A 132 -14.27 16.62 -5.51
CA PHE A 132 -13.70 17.53 -4.52
C PHE A 132 -14.75 18.36 -3.80
N GLU A 133 -15.84 18.75 -4.47
CA GLU A 133 -16.98 19.39 -3.79
C GLU A 133 -17.69 18.40 -2.87
N LEU A 134 -17.95 17.17 -3.33
CA LEU A 134 -18.55 16.12 -2.50
C LEU A 134 -17.74 15.83 -1.22
N TRP A 135 -16.44 16.01 -1.30
CA TRP A 135 -15.49 15.74 -0.22
C TRP A 135 -15.19 16.92 0.70
N ASN A 136 -15.58 18.15 0.34
CA ASN A 136 -15.34 19.34 1.17
C ASN A 136 -16.63 19.96 1.72
N ASP A 137 -17.79 19.61 1.17
CA ASP A 137 -19.06 20.16 1.61
C ASP A 137 -19.59 19.42 2.85
N VAL A 138 -19.60 20.13 3.98
CA VAL A 138 -20.05 19.65 5.29
C VAL A 138 -21.52 19.19 5.29
N SER A 139 -22.33 19.76 4.40
CA SER A 139 -23.74 19.37 4.21
C SER A 139 -23.91 17.90 3.83
N TYR A 140 -22.90 17.27 3.24
CA TYR A 140 -22.94 15.87 2.83
C TYR A 140 -22.27 14.92 3.84
N SER A 141 -21.97 15.39 5.05
CA SER A 141 -21.32 14.62 6.11
C SER A 141 -21.87 13.20 6.35
N ILE A 142 -23.20 13.04 6.40
CA ILE A 142 -23.83 11.72 6.58
C ILE A 142 -23.53 10.80 5.39
N TRP A 143 -23.65 11.32 4.17
CA TRP A 143 -23.36 10.58 2.95
C TRP A 143 -21.89 10.21 2.83
N VAL A 144 -21.00 11.11 3.25
CA VAL A 144 -19.55 10.87 3.33
C VAL A 144 -19.23 9.75 4.31
N SER A 145 -19.94 9.66 5.45
CA SER A 145 -19.76 8.56 6.40
C SER A 145 -20.16 7.19 5.81
N ILE A 146 -21.14 7.16 4.90
CA ILE A 146 -21.55 5.94 4.18
C ILE A 146 -20.50 5.57 3.12
N MET A 147 -19.96 6.56 2.40
CA MET A 147 -18.86 6.37 1.43
C MET A 147 -17.60 5.80 2.10
N LEU A 148 -17.34 6.21 3.34
CA LEU A 148 -16.15 5.80 4.09
C LEU A 148 -16.08 4.27 4.28
N VAL A 149 -17.20 3.57 4.33
CA VAL A 149 -17.22 2.09 4.41
C VAL A 149 -16.49 1.47 3.21
N ALA A 150 -16.71 1.96 1.99
CA ALA A 150 -16.03 1.44 0.80
C ALA A 150 -14.51 1.62 0.87
N LEU A 151 -14.09 2.79 1.36
CA LEU A 151 -12.67 3.11 1.52
C LEU A 151 -12.03 2.24 2.61
N LEU A 152 -12.73 1.98 3.73
CA LEU A 152 -12.28 1.10 4.83
C LEU A 152 -12.30 -0.40 4.51
N VAL A 153 -13.00 -0.84 3.47
CA VAL A 153 -12.89 -2.23 3.01
C VAL A 153 -11.65 -2.39 2.13
N LYS A 154 -11.38 -1.43 1.24
CA LYS A 154 -10.18 -1.44 0.38
C LYS A 154 -8.90 -1.04 1.11
N LEU A 155 -8.95 -0.13 2.08
CA LEU A 155 -7.91 0.02 3.10
C LEU A 155 -8.25 -0.96 4.21
N PRO A 156 -7.54 -2.09 4.35
CA PRO A 156 -7.95 -3.19 5.23
C PRO A 156 -8.02 -2.74 6.69
N MET A 157 -9.18 -2.25 7.13
CA MET A 157 -9.44 -2.02 8.55
C MET A 157 -9.51 -3.38 9.25
N PHE A 158 -9.14 -3.42 10.52
CA PHE A 158 -9.28 -4.64 11.32
C PHE A 158 -10.74 -5.12 11.31
N SER A 159 -10.95 -6.44 11.29
CA SER A 159 -12.16 -7.18 10.83
C SER A 159 -12.35 -7.33 9.31
N LEU A 160 -12.09 -6.30 8.50
CA LEU A 160 -12.28 -6.33 7.04
C LEU A 160 -11.01 -6.74 6.26
N HIS A 161 -9.89 -6.87 6.95
CA HIS A 161 -8.56 -7.12 6.37
C HIS A 161 -8.30 -8.51 5.80
N LEU A 162 -9.16 -9.52 6.05
CA LEU A 162 -8.85 -10.93 5.76
C LEU A 162 -8.59 -11.25 4.27
N TRP A 163 -9.12 -10.44 3.36
CA TRP A 163 -8.86 -10.59 1.93
C TRP A 163 -7.39 -10.31 1.58
N LEU A 164 -6.72 -9.43 2.33
CA LEU A 164 -5.39 -8.93 1.97
C LEU A 164 -4.26 -9.95 2.20
N PRO A 165 -4.14 -10.61 3.38
CA PRO A 165 -3.15 -11.68 3.57
C PRO A 165 -3.35 -12.85 2.59
N LYS A 166 -4.61 -13.18 2.26
CA LYS A 166 -4.94 -14.23 1.27
C LYS A 166 -4.59 -13.81 -0.16
N ALA A 167 -4.87 -12.56 -0.54
CA ALA A 167 -4.55 -12.06 -1.87
C ALA A 167 -3.03 -12.03 -2.08
N HIS A 168 -2.26 -11.50 -1.12
CA HIS A 168 -0.80 -11.43 -1.22
C HIS A 168 -0.15 -12.82 -1.25
N SER A 169 -0.57 -13.75 -0.39
CA SER A 169 0.05 -15.07 -0.32
C SER A 169 -0.08 -15.83 -1.64
N GLN A 170 -1.21 -15.69 -2.34
CA GLN A 170 -1.48 -16.43 -3.58
C GLN A 170 -1.11 -15.67 -4.85
N SER A 171 -0.96 -14.35 -4.77
CA SER A 171 -0.56 -13.55 -5.93
C SER A 171 0.88 -13.86 -6.38
N PRO A 172 1.16 -13.77 -7.69
CA PRO A 172 2.53 -13.66 -8.15
C PRO A 172 3.13 -12.35 -7.63
N VAL A 173 4.45 -12.25 -7.73
CA VAL A 173 5.23 -11.13 -7.19
C VAL A 173 4.73 -9.79 -7.72
N LEU A 174 4.49 -9.69 -9.03
CA LEU A 174 3.91 -8.50 -9.66
C LEU A 174 2.58 -8.11 -9.04
N GLY A 175 1.72 -9.09 -8.79
CA GLY A 175 0.43 -8.87 -8.14
C GLY A 175 0.60 -8.34 -6.73
N SER A 176 1.52 -8.92 -5.95
CA SER A 176 1.81 -8.46 -4.60
C SER A 176 2.38 -7.04 -4.56
N VAL A 177 3.28 -6.68 -5.49
CA VAL A 177 3.84 -5.33 -5.61
C VAL A 177 2.75 -4.34 -6.02
N LEU A 178 1.94 -4.64 -7.03
CA LEU A 178 0.84 -3.77 -7.47
C LEU A 178 -0.22 -3.58 -6.38
N LEU A 179 -0.59 -4.65 -5.68
CA LEU A 179 -1.57 -4.60 -4.60
C LEU A 179 -1.04 -3.75 -3.43
N ALA A 180 0.22 -3.94 -3.04
CA ALA A 180 0.83 -3.20 -1.95
C ALA A 180 1.07 -1.73 -2.30
N ALA A 181 1.56 -1.44 -3.51
CA ALA A 181 2.00 -0.11 -3.89
C ALA A 181 0.86 0.79 -4.42
N LEU A 182 -0.14 0.23 -5.12
CA LEU A 182 -1.19 1.01 -5.79
C LEU A 182 -2.59 0.76 -5.23
N ALA A 183 -3.01 -0.50 -5.09
CA ALA A 183 -4.40 -0.79 -4.71
C ALA A 183 -4.76 -0.25 -3.33
N LEU A 184 -3.86 -0.39 -2.35
CA LEU A 184 -4.00 0.23 -1.02
C LEU A 184 -3.94 1.76 -1.06
N LYS A 185 -3.27 2.32 -2.07
CA LYS A 185 -3.01 3.76 -2.13
C LYS A 185 -4.17 4.50 -2.75
N LEU A 186 -4.94 3.85 -3.62
CA LEU A 186 -6.23 4.35 -4.10
C LEU A 186 -7.18 4.71 -2.96
N SER A 187 -7.34 3.78 -2.03
CA SER A 187 -8.23 3.96 -0.89
C SER A 187 -7.64 4.92 0.15
N SER A 188 -6.31 4.95 0.32
CA SER A 188 -5.64 6.02 1.09
C SER A 188 -5.85 7.41 0.48
N TYR A 189 -5.80 7.53 -0.84
CA TYR A 189 -6.05 8.79 -1.54
C TYR A 189 -7.48 9.26 -1.33
N GLY A 190 -8.46 8.35 -1.44
CA GLY A 190 -9.85 8.64 -1.10
C GLY A 190 -10.00 9.12 0.35
N LEU A 191 -9.37 8.46 1.33
CA LEU A 191 -9.41 8.93 2.72
C LEU A 191 -8.72 10.28 2.92
N ILE A 192 -7.54 10.49 2.32
CA ILE A 192 -6.76 11.74 2.44
C ILE A 192 -7.60 12.93 1.99
N ARG A 193 -8.39 12.73 0.95
CA ARG A 193 -9.22 13.79 0.40
C ARG A 193 -10.51 14.03 1.19
N LEU A 194 -10.93 13.06 2.00
CA LEU A 194 -12.03 13.22 2.96
C LEU A 194 -11.60 13.87 4.28
N ILE A 195 -10.30 14.13 4.51
CA ILE A 195 -9.80 14.62 5.81
C ILE A 195 -10.52 15.91 6.26
N SER A 196 -10.79 16.86 5.35
CA SER A 196 -11.51 18.10 5.65
C SER A 196 -12.94 17.85 6.15
N ASN A 197 -13.67 16.91 5.56
CA ASN A 197 -15.00 16.55 6.06
C ASN A 197 -14.92 15.73 7.35
N LEU A 198 -13.87 14.91 7.51
CA LEU A 198 -13.67 14.09 8.71
C LEU A 198 -13.27 14.92 9.93
N THR A 199 -12.57 16.04 9.77
CA THR A 199 -12.27 16.97 10.88
C THR A 199 -13.55 17.51 11.50
N ASP A 200 -14.52 17.88 10.68
CA ASP A 200 -15.75 18.52 11.15
C ASP A 200 -16.69 17.51 11.81
N LEU A 201 -16.59 16.24 11.41
CA LEU A 201 -17.31 15.12 12.01
C LEU A 201 -16.58 14.51 13.21
N PHE A 202 -15.37 14.98 13.52
CA PHE A 202 -14.55 14.41 14.56
C PHE A 202 -15.24 14.53 15.92
N GLY A 203 -15.31 13.41 16.66
CA GLY A 203 -16.06 13.32 17.91
C GLY A 203 -17.47 12.72 17.77
N SER A 204 -17.97 12.52 16.54
CA SER A 204 -19.14 11.68 16.32
C SER A 204 -18.87 10.23 16.77
N PHE A 205 -19.88 9.56 17.32
CA PHE A 205 -19.76 8.19 17.83
C PHE A 205 -19.19 7.23 16.76
N VAL A 206 -19.60 7.41 15.50
CA VAL A 206 -19.13 6.59 14.37
C VAL A 206 -17.63 6.77 14.16
N ILE A 207 -17.13 8.00 14.04
CA ILE A 207 -15.69 8.25 13.77
C ILE A 207 -14.82 7.80 14.94
N VAL A 208 -15.25 8.06 16.17
CA VAL A 208 -14.53 7.59 17.36
C VAL A 208 -14.49 6.06 17.41
N SER A 209 -15.59 5.37 17.08
CA SER A 209 -15.62 3.90 17.05
C SER A 209 -14.66 3.32 16.01
N ILE A 210 -14.58 3.93 14.82
CA ILE A 210 -13.67 3.51 13.74
C ILE A 210 -12.22 3.74 14.17
N PHE A 211 -11.92 4.89 14.78
CA PHE A 211 -10.59 5.22 15.27
C PHE A 211 -10.10 4.25 16.37
N VAL A 212 -10.97 3.88 17.31
CA VAL A 212 -10.63 2.89 18.35
C VAL A 212 -10.43 1.50 17.74
N MET A 213 -11.28 1.11 16.78
CA MET A 213 -11.16 -0.17 16.08
C MET A 213 -9.85 -0.25 15.28
N SER A 214 -9.43 0.84 14.62
CA SER A 214 -8.15 0.88 13.90
C SER A 214 -6.96 0.84 14.85
N LEU A 215 -6.98 1.56 15.98
CA LEU A 215 -5.92 1.46 17.02
C LEU A 215 -5.78 0.03 17.56
N PHE A 216 -6.90 -0.58 17.97
CA PHE A 216 -6.89 -1.97 18.45
C PHE A 216 -6.44 -2.94 17.36
N GLY A 217 -6.90 -2.72 16.13
CA GLY A 217 -6.54 -3.49 14.96
C GLY A 217 -5.06 -3.48 14.62
N MET A 218 -4.40 -2.32 14.77
CA MET A 218 -2.95 -2.20 14.60
C MET A 218 -2.19 -3.02 15.63
N LEU A 219 -2.60 -2.97 16.91
CA LEU A 219 -2.01 -3.80 17.95
C LEU A 219 -2.15 -5.28 17.58
N VAL A 220 -3.37 -5.76 17.33
CA VAL A 220 -3.60 -7.19 17.04
C VAL A 220 -2.87 -7.63 15.77
N SER A 221 -2.91 -6.86 14.69
CA SER A 221 -2.18 -7.19 13.46
C SER A 221 -0.67 -7.25 13.71
N SER A 222 -0.09 -6.33 14.48
CA SER A 222 1.33 -6.38 14.85
C SER A 222 1.68 -7.62 15.69
N PHE A 223 0.83 -8.04 16.63
CA PHE A 223 1.02 -9.33 17.34
C PHE A 223 0.90 -10.53 16.41
N ILE A 224 -0.02 -10.51 15.45
CA ILE A 224 -0.16 -11.59 14.47
C ILE A 224 1.08 -11.66 13.57
N THR A 225 1.65 -10.51 13.15
CA THR A 225 2.87 -10.49 12.31
C THR A 225 4.04 -11.20 12.97
N SER A 226 4.30 -10.96 14.26
CA SER A 226 5.47 -11.52 14.94
C SER A 226 5.42 -13.05 15.04
N LEU A 227 4.24 -13.65 14.89
CA LEU A 227 4.01 -15.09 14.93
C LEU A 227 3.94 -15.73 13.53
N GLN A 228 3.97 -14.94 12.45
CA GLN A 228 3.86 -15.50 11.09
C GLN A 228 5.13 -16.23 10.68
N ALA A 229 4.97 -17.42 10.11
CA ALA A 229 6.05 -18.23 9.56
C ALA A 229 6.26 -18.04 8.05
N ASP A 230 5.25 -17.55 7.31
CA ASP A 230 5.31 -17.36 5.86
C ASP A 230 5.69 -15.91 5.54
N SER A 231 6.78 -15.71 4.78
CA SER A 231 7.32 -14.39 4.42
C SER A 231 6.30 -13.48 3.73
N LYS A 232 5.46 -13.98 2.79
CA LYS A 232 4.48 -13.13 2.09
C LYS A 232 3.34 -12.71 3.03
N VAL A 233 2.87 -13.63 3.88
CA VAL A 233 1.81 -13.37 4.87
C VAL A 233 2.31 -12.41 5.96
N TYR A 234 3.57 -12.57 6.37
CA TYR A 234 4.26 -11.67 7.29
C TYR A 234 4.21 -10.22 6.82
N ILE A 235 4.66 -9.99 5.58
CA ILE A 235 4.67 -8.65 4.95
C ILE A 235 3.23 -8.13 4.79
N ALA A 236 2.28 -8.98 4.40
CA ALA A 236 0.89 -8.59 4.26
C ALA A 236 0.29 -8.09 5.59
N TYR A 237 0.48 -8.79 6.71
CA TYR A 237 0.00 -8.31 8.01
C TYR A 237 0.73 -7.05 8.49
N SER A 238 2.02 -6.88 8.17
CA SER A 238 2.72 -5.62 8.46
C SER A 238 2.09 -4.43 7.73
N SER A 239 1.60 -4.65 6.49
CA SER A 239 0.88 -3.61 5.74
C SER A 239 -0.50 -3.29 6.32
N VAL A 240 -1.18 -4.26 6.94
CA VAL A 240 -2.43 -4.01 7.68
C VAL A 240 -2.16 -3.09 8.87
N ALA A 241 -1.06 -3.31 9.60
CA ALA A 241 -0.69 -2.44 10.73
C ALA A 241 -0.41 -1.00 10.27
N HIS A 242 0.44 -0.79 9.26
CA HIS A 242 0.76 0.56 8.80
C HIS A 242 -0.41 1.26 8.08
N MET A 243 -1.24 0.55 7.32
CA MET A 243 -2.44 1.16 6.71
C MET A 243 -3.52 1.45 7.76
N GLY A 244 -3.59 0.67 8.84
CA GLY A 244 -4.38 1.03 10.02
C GLY A 244 -3.97 2.37 10.61
N LEU A 245 -2.68 2.70 10.56
CA LEU A 245 -2.18 4.01 10.98
C LEU A 245 -2.65 5.12 10.05
N CYS A 246 -2.62 4.90 8.73
CA CYS A 246 -3.16 5.84 7.74
C CYS A 246 -4.64 6.15 8.00
N VAL A 247 -5.44 5.16 8.42
CA VAL A 247 -6.85 5.38 8.82
C VAL A 247 -6.92 6.27 10.06
N CYS A 248 -6.15 5.97 11.11
CA CYS A 248 -6.12 6.82 12.31
C CYS A 248 -5.70 8.26 12.01
N VAL A 249 -4.68 8.44 11.15
CA VAL A 249 -4.22 9.76 10.72
C VAL A 249 -5.34 10.52 10.03
N ALA A 250 -5.97 9.91 9.02
CA ALA A 250 -7.04 10.56 8.27
C ALA A 250 -8.22 10.98 9.15
N LEU A 251 -8.56 10.14 10.14
CA LEU A 251 -9.62 10.46 11.10
C LEU A 251 -9.20 11.57 12.07
N SER A 252 -7.92 11.63 12.50
CA SER A 252 -7.46 12.66 13.45
C SER A 252 -7.61 14.09 12.93
N GLY A 253 -7.58 14.27 11.62
CA GLY A 253 -7.86 15.57 11.01
C GLY A 253 -6.74 16.61 11.11
N GLY A 254 -6.85 17.66 10.29
CA GLY A 254 -5.95 18.80 10.30
C GLY A 254 -4.80 18.72 9.29
N CYS A 255 -4.04 19.81 9.18
CA CYS A 255 -2.96 19.95 8.19
C CYS A 255 -1.80 18.97 8.42
N TYR A 256 -1.44 18.73 9.69
CA TYR A 256 -0.40 17.75 10.04
C TYR A 256 -0.82 16.32 9.72
N ALA A 257 -2.10 15.98 9.92
CA ALA A 257 -2.64 14.68 9.54
C ALA A 257 -2.63 14.51 8.01
N PHE A 258 -2.99 15.54 7.25
CA PHE A 258 -2.92 15.49 5.79
C PHE A 258 -1.48 15.23 5.31
N ALA A 259 -0.50 15.99 5.81
CA ALA A 259 0.91 15.80 5.45
C ALA A 259 1.44 14.42 5.88
N SER A 260 1.06 13.95 7.08
CA SER A 260 1.39 12.62 7.58
C SER A 260 0.80 11.50 6.71
N ALA A 261 -0.47 11.57 6.34
CA ALA A 261 -1.13 10.53 5.55
C ALA A 261 -0.53 10.41 4.13
N VAL A 262 -0.21 11.55 3.49
CA VAL A 262 0.48 11.56 2.19
C VAL A 262 1.88 10.96 2.31
N THR A 263 2.68 11.41 3.28
CA THR A 263 4.07 10.92 3.44
C THR A 263 4.11 9.44 3.80
N LEU A 264 3.25 8.98 4.73
CA LEU A 264 3.15 7.58 5.13
C LEU A 264 2.73 6.68 3.97
N SER A 265 1.71 7.08 3.20
CA SER A 265 1.19 6.26 2.10
C SER A 265 2.26 6.03 1.02
N VAL A 266 3.03 7.07 0.67
CA VAL A 266 4.13 6.98 -0.29
C VAL A 266 5.28 6.13 0.25
N VAL A 267 5.75 6.40 1.46
CA VAL A 267 6.89 5.66 2.04
C VAL A 267 6.51 4.18 2.19
N HIS A 268 5.31 3.88 2.67
CA HIS A 268 4.85 2.51 2.74
C HIS A 268 4.76 1.87 1.34
N ALA A 269 4.30 2.57 0.30
CA ALA A 269 4.23 2.01 -1.06
C ALA A 269 5.58 1.42 -1.47
N ILE A 270 6.64 2.17 -1.19
CA ILE A 270 8.02 1.83 -1.55
C ILE A 270 8.58 0.73 -0.63
N VAL A 271 8.41 0.85 0.68
CA VAL A 271 8.93 -0.12 1.66
C VAL A 271 8.25 -1.48 1.47
N SER A 272 6.91 -1.51 1.38
CA SER A 272 6.15 -2.76 1.23
C SER A 272 6.41 -3.44 -0.13
N SER A 273 6.51 -2.68 -1.23
CA SER A 273 6.90 -3.25 -2.52
C SER A 273 8.33 -3.81 -2.48
N GLY A 274 9.27 -3.09 -1.87
CA GLY A 274 10.64 -3.58 -1.65
C GLY A 274 10.69 -4.89 -0.86
N TYR A 275 9.87 -5.03 0.18
CA TYR A 275 9.76 -6.29 0.93
C TYR A 275 9.17 -7.44 0.11
N PHE A 276 8.12 -7.20 -0.68
CA PHE A 276 7.55 -8.24 -1.54
C PHE A 276 8.53 -8.69 -2.62
N LEU A 277 9.34 -7.76 -3.15
CA LEU A 277 10.45 -8.09 -4.02
C LEU A 277 11.49 -8.94 -3.30
N MET A 278 11.90 -8.56 -2.09
CA MET A 278 12.86 -9.34 -1.30
C MET A 278 12.35 -10.75 -1.00
N ALA A 279 11.08 -10.89 -0.64
CA ALA A 279 10.44 -12.18 -0.41
C ALA A 279 10.41 -13.05 -1.66
N HIS A 280 10.25 -12.44 -2.84
CA HIS A 280 10.41 -13.17 -4.09
C HIS A 280 11.81 -13.71 -4.27
N PHE A 281 12.85 -12.89 -4.03
CA PHE A 281 14.21 -13.37 -4.16
C PHE A 281 14.49 -14.52 -3.20
N TRP A 282 14.03 -14.45 -1.95
CA TRP A 282 14.12 -15.59 -1.04
C TRP A 282 13.44 -16.84 -1.60
N SER A 283 12.25 -16.70 -2.20
CA SER A 283 11.56 -17.83 -2.82
C SER A 283 12.31 -18.41 -4.03
N LEU A 284 13.00 -17.59 -4.82
CA LEU A 284 13.83 -18.07 -5.93
C LEU A 284 15.05 -18.85 -5.43
N PHE A 285 15.68 -18.40 -4.35
CA PHE A 285 16.85 -19.07 -3.77
C PHE A 285 16.48 -20.33 -3.01
N TYR A 286 15.51 -20.27 -2.12
CA TYR A 286 15.20 -21.36 -1.20
C TYR A 286 14.04 -22.23 -1.68
N SER A 287 13.42 -21.93 -2.82
CA SER A 287 12.21 -22.60 -3.35
C SER A 287 11.07 -22.71 -2.35
N SER A 288 11.06 -21.84 -1.33
CA SER A 288 10.15 -21.89 -0.19
C SER A 288 9.86 -20.49 0.33
N ARG A 289 8.68 -20.35 0.96
CA ARG A 289 8.24 -19.09 1.57
C ARG A 289 8.44 -19.05 3.09
N SER A 290 8.84 -20.16 3.70
CA SER A 290 8.92 -20.28 5.16
C SER A 290 10.18 -19.63 5.73
N LEU A 291 9.99 -18.72 6.68
CA LEU A 291 11.08 -18.03 7.39
C LEU A 291 11.96 -19.01 8.18
N TYR A 292 11.47 -20.22 8.49
CA TYR A 292 12.27 -21.27 9.12
C TYR A 292 13.37 -21.83 8.20
N LEU A 293 13.15 -21.82 6.88
CA LEU A 293 14.09 -22.33 5.88
C LEU A 293 15.00 -21.21 5.34
N ILE A 294 14.48 -19.99 5.22
CA ILE A 294 15.23 -18.83 4.73
C ILE A 294 16.18 -18.34 5.83
N LYS A 295 17.38 -18.93 5.91
CA LYS A 295 18.43 -18.58 6.88
C LYS A 295 19.73 -18.22 6.20
N SER A 296 20.58 -17.43 6.86
CA SER A 296 21.93 -17.07 6.38
C SER A 296 21.98 -16.37 5.01
N PHE A 297 20.88 -15.74 4.57
CA PHE A 297 20.89 -15.02 3.28
C PHE A 297 21.90 -13.86 3.27
N GLY A 298 22.17 -13.30 4.45
CA GLY A 298 23.10 -12.20 4.61
C GLY A 298 24.56 -12.52 4.27
N SER A 299 25.00 -13.75 4.50
CA SER A 299 26.39 -14.15 4.20
C SER A 299 26.61 -14.38 2.70
N LEU A 300 25.54 -14.71 1.96
CA LEU A 300 25.60 -14.95 0.52
C LEU A 300 25.75 -13.65 -0.27
N HIS A 301 25.01 -12.59 0.10
CA HIS A 301 24.95 -11.34 -0.67
C HIS A 301 24.96 -10.08 0.20
N ARG A 302 26.09 -9.37 0.23
CA ARG A 302 26.25 -8.15 1.05
C ARG A 302 25.32 -7.00 0.62
N TRP A 303 24.99 -6.88 -0.68
CA TRP A 303 24.07 -5.86 -1.15
C TRP A 303 22.62 -6.11 -0.71
N SER A 304 22.22 -7.37 -0.61
CA SER A 304 20.88 -7.71 -0.14
C SER A 304 20.69 -7.36 1.34
N LEU A 305 21.75 -7.48 2.15
CA LEU A 305 21.77 -7.01 3.55
C LEU A 305 21.54 -5.50 3.65
N VAL A 306 22.28 -4.70 2.87
CA VAL A 306 22.15 -3.24 2.90
C VAL A 306 20.72 -2.83 2.57
N VAL A 307 20.14 -3.45 1.55
CA VAL A 307 18.76 -3.16 1.13
C VAL A 307 17.78 -3.59 2.20
N MET A 308 17.93 -4.79 2.75
CA MET A 308 17.04 -5.28 3.80
C MET A 308 17.09 -4.40 5.04
N LEU A 309 18.29 -3.88 5.38
CA LEU A 309 18.47 -2.93 6.47
C LEU A 309 17.80 -1.60 6.16
N LEU A 310 17.94 -1.09 4.92
CA LEU A 310 17.24 0.12 4.48
C LEU A 310 15.71 -0.05 4.53
N LEU A 311 15.17 -1.18 4.06
CA LEU A 311 13.74 -1.49 4.15
C LEU A 311 13.27 -1.66 5.60
N ALA A 312 14.08 -2.30 6.45
CA ALA A 312 13.82 -2.41 7.88
C ALA A 312 13.75 -1.06 8.56
N MET A 313 14.70 -0.16 8.25
CA MET A 313 14.69 1.22 8.75
C MET A 313 13.44 1.98 8.29
N GLY A 314 13.01 1.79 7.05
CA GLY A 314 11.78 2.39 6.53
C GLY A 314 10.52 1.89 7.24
N ASN A 315 10.49 0.60 7.60
CA ASN A 315 9.36 -0.02 8.28
C ASN A 315 9.29 0.30 9.78
N THR A 316 10.45 0.42 10.44
CA THR A 316 10.55 0.90 11.84
C THR A 316 10.55 2.41 11.97
N SER A 317 10.28 3.13 10.87
CA SER A 317 10.24 4.59 10.83
C SER A 317 11.44 5.26 11.49
N THR A 318 12.62 4.70 11.26
CA THR A 318 13.86 5.25 11.82
C THR A 318 14.45 6.34 10.91
N PRO A 319 15.01 7.43 11.46
CA PRO A 319 15.76 8.40 10.67
C PRO A 319 16.93 7.67 9.98
N PRO A 320 17.16 7.87 8.67
CA PRO A 320 16.78 9.01 7.82
C PRO A 320 15.47 8.88 7.01
N TRP A 321 14.65 7.84 7.22
CA TRP A 321 13.44 7.64 6.41
C TRP A 321 12.33 8.64 6.73
N PHE A 322 11.60 9.08 5.70
CA PHE A 322 10.46 10.01 5.84
C PHE A 322 9.25 9.40 6.57
N SER A 323 9.20 8.08 6.75
CA SER A 323 8.21 7.45 7.63
C SER A 323 8.32 8.01 9.06
N TYR A 324 9.53 8.30 9.54
CA TYR A 324 9.72 8.98 10.83
C TYR A 324 8.98 10.32 10.89
N LEU A 325 9.15 11.16 9.85
CA LEU A 325 8.50 12.47 9.77
C LEU A 325 6.97 12.34 9.76
N SER A 326 6.45 11.36 9.02
CA SER A 326 5.01 11.09 8.97
C SER A 326 4.43 10.75 10.35
N GLU A 327 5.15 9.95 11.13
CA GLU A 327 4.70 9.52 12.45
C GLU A 327 4.81 10.62 13.50
N VAL A 328 5.87 11.44 13.45
CA VAL A 328 5.98 12.63 14.30
C VAL A 328 4.85 13.62 14.04
N MET A 329 4.52 13.88 12.76
CA MET A 329 3.39 14.74 12.39
C MET A 329 2.05 14.15 12.87
N PHE A 330 1.90 12.83 12.84
CA PHE A 330 0.71 12.14 13.35
C PHE A 330 0.58 12.27 14.87
N PHE A 331 1.66 12.10 15.63
CA PHE A 331 1.61 12.34 17.08
C PHE A 331 1.14 13.77 17.40
N GLY A 332 1.61 14.76 16.62
CA GLY A 332 1.15 16.14 16.73
C GLY A 332 -0.33 16.33 16.40
N SER A 333 -0.86 15.63 15.38
CA SER A 333 -2.29 15.72 15.02
C SER A 333 -3.19 15.10 16.09
N VAL A 334 -2.83 13.93 16.61
CA VAL A 334 -3.61 13.26 17.66
C VAL A 334 -3.64 14.09 18.94
N LEU A 335 -2.49 14.63 19.37
CA LEU A 335 -2.41 15.46 20.58
C LEU A 335 -3.22 16.75 20.49
N SER A 336 -3.33 17.34 19.30
CA SER A 336 -4.07 18.59 19.10
C SER A 336 -5.59 18.41 19.02
N HIS A 337 -6.08 17.29 18.46
CA HIS A 337 -7.49 17.13 18.11
C HIS A 337 -8.30 16.25 19.07
N THR A 338 -7.66 15.46 19.94
CA THR A 338 -8.38 14.53 20.84
C THR A 338 -8.28 14.93 22.31
N SER A 339 -9.43 15.03 22.99
CA SER A 339 -9.48 15.18 24.45
C SER A 339 -8.86 13.98 25.20
N TYR A 340 -8.88 12.80 24.57
CA TYR A 340 -8.23 11.57 25.03
C TYR A 340 -6.81 11.35 24.46
N GLY A 341 -6.20 12.39 23.88
CA GLY A 341 -4.96 12.26 23.10
C GLY A 341 -3.82 11.58 23.83
N TYR A 342 -3.68 11.81 25.14
CA TYR A 342 -2.64 11.15 25.95
C TYR A 342 -2.78 9.63 25.97
N LEU A 343 -4.00 9.10 26.14
CA LEU A 343 -4.24 7.65 26.12
C LEU A 343 -3.93 7.07 24.74
N CYS A 344 -4.38 7.74 23.68
CA CYS A 344 -4.13 7.33 22.31
C CYS A 344 -2.63 7.31 21.99
N VAL A 345 -1.87 8.30 22.46
CA VAL A 345 -0.41 8.35 22.28
C VAL A 345 0.27 7.20 23.00
N VAL A 346 -0.14 6.84 24.22
CA VAL A 346 0.42 5.68 24.94
C VAL A 346 0.18 4.38 24.15
N LEU A 347 -1.02 4.19 23.60
CA LEU A 347 -1.33 3.02 22.76
C LEU A 347 -0.50 3.02 21.46
N LEU A 348 -0.32 4.18 20.83
CA LEU A 348 0.51 4.32 19.65
C LEU A 348 1.97 3.97 19.92
N LEU A 349 2.53 4.43 21.05
CA LEU A 349 3.89 4.06 21.46
C LEU A 349 4.03 2.54 21.61
N LEU A 350 3.03 1.86 22.20
CA LEU A 350 3.02 0.40 22.29
C LEU A 350 3.00 -0.25 20.89
N ILE A 351 2.20 0.27 19.96
CA ILE A 351 2.15 -0.22 18.56
C ILE A 351 3.53 -0.10 17.91
N TYR A 352 4.22 1.04 18.05
CA TYR A 352 5.53 1.22 17.46
C TYR A 352 6.60 0.32 18.05
N VAL A 353 6.53 0.02 19.36
CA VAL A 353 7.39 -1.02 19.96
C VAL A 353 7.14 -2.36 19.28
N MET A 354 5.88 -2.75 19.06
CA MET A 354 5.55 -3.99 18.37
C MET A 354 6.02 -3.99 16.91
N VAL A 355 5.95 -2.84 16.23
CA VAL A 355 6.53 -2.63 14.88
C VAL A 355 8.03 -2.89 14.88
N GLY A 356 8.75 -2.33 15.86
CA GLY A 356 10.17 -2.60 16.07
C GLY A 356 10.47 -4.08 16.34
N VAL A 357 9.65 -4.76 17.16
CA VAL A 357 9.85 -6.18 17.47
C VAL A 357 9.72 -7.03 16.21
N TYR A 358 8.63 -6.90 15.45
CA TYR A 358 8.42 -7.79 14.31
C TYR A 358 9.45 -7.52 13.20
N THR A 359 9.77 -6.26 12.88
CA THR A 359 10.80 -5.94 11.88
C THR A 359 12.18 -6.52 12.22
N VAL A 360 12.60 -6.42 13.48
CA VAL A 360 13.86 -7.01 13.95
C VAL A 360 13.81 -8.53 13.89
N LEU A 361 12.67 -9.16 14.23
CA LEU A 361 12.49 -10.61 14.10
C LEU A 361 12.61 -11.09 12.65
N LEU A 362 12.01 -10.39 11.69
CA LEU A 362 12.14 -10.71 10.26
C LEU A 362 13.60 -10.59 9.80
N PHE A 363 14.24 -9.47 10.16
CA PHE A 363 15.65 -9.23 9.82
C PHE A 363 16.56 -10.30 10.41
N ALA A 364 16.36 -10.66 11.68
CA ALA A 364 17.13 -11.68 12.36
C ALA A 364 16.90 -13.07 11.77
N ALA A 365 15.66 -13.43 11.45
CA ALA A 365 15.31 -14.74 10.87
C ALA A 365 16.04 -14.99 9.54
N VAL A 366 16.14 -13.97 8.69
CA VAL A 366 16.77 -14.07 7.37
C VAL A 366 18.29 -14.08 7.43
N ILE A 367 18.89 -13.31 8.36
CA ILE A 367 20.34 -13.17 8.48
C ILE A 367 20.97 -14.30 9.28
N TYR A 368 20.42 -14.63 10.44
CA TYR A 368 21.04 -15.59 11.33
C TYR A 368 20.68 -17.02 10.94
N GLY A 369 21.59 -17.94 11.22
CA GLY A 369 21.40 -19.38 11.01
C GLY A 369 22.46 -20.00 10.12
N VAL A 370 22.35 -21.32 9.95
CA VAL A 370 23.23 -22.11 9.08
C VAL A 370 22.51 -22.31 7.75
N PHE A 371 23.23 -22.11 6.65
CA PHE A 371 22.71 -22.34 5.31
C PHE A 371 22.36 -23.82 5.12
N SER A 372 21.09 -24.12 4.80
CA SER A 372 20.69 -25.46 4.38
C SER A 372 21.08 -25.65 2.91
N SER A 373 21.96 -26.60 2.63
CA SER A 373 22.63 -26.85 1.33
C SER A 373 21.71 -27.37 0.21
N THR A 374 20.40 -27.13 0.26
CA THR A 374 19.43 -27.72 -0.67
C THR A 374 19.09 -26.84 -1.87
N SER A 375 19.71 -25.67 -2.04
CA SER A 375 19.36 -24.73 -3.12
C SER A 375 20.39 -24.64 -4.24
N SER A 376 19.90 -24.70 -5.48
CA SER A 376 20.67 -24.45 -6.70
C SER A 376 20.90 -22.95 -6.89
N LEU A 377 22.17 -22.55 -6.91
CA LEU A 377 22.59 -21.16 -7.16
C LEU A 377 22.40 -20.80 -8.64
N HIS A 378 21.24 -20.24 -9.00
CA HIS A 378 21.10 -19.57 -10.30
C HIS A 378 21.72 -18.16 -10.24
N MET A 379 23.02 -18.09 -10.57
CA MET A 379 23.83 -16.85 -10.59
C MET A 379 23.33 -15.78 -11.59
N GLY A 380 22.54 -16.14 -12.60
CA GLY A 380 22.03 -15.21 -13.63
C GLY A 380 20.98 -14.21 -13.10
N ALA A 381 20.10 -14.63 -12.19
CA ALA A 381 19.08 -13.78 -11.57
C ALA A 381 19.67 -12.69 -10.65
N MET A 382 20.96 -12.78 -10.33
CA MET A 382 21.62 -11.96 -9.31
C MET A 382 22.18 -10.64 -9.79
N SER A 383 22.49 -10.53 -11.08
CA SER A 383 22.84 -9.22 -11.66
C SER A 383 21.59 -8.34 -11.77
N VAL A 384 20.45 -8.91 -12.16
CA VAL A 384 19.18 -8.17 -12.25
C VAL A 384 18.63 -7.80 -10.85
N PHE A 385 18.91 -8.62 -9.83
CA PHE A 385 18.64 -8.31 -8.43
C PHE A 385 19.33 -7.03 -7.96
N SER A 386 20.64 -6.88 -8.17
CA SER A 386 21.36 -5.69 -7.71
C SER A 386 20.85 -4.43 -8.40
N TYR A 387 20.51 -4.50 -9.70
CA TYR A 387 19.96 -3.36 -10.44
C TYR A 387 18.52 -3.02 -10.05
N SER A 388 17.60 -3.98 -9.98
CA SER A 388 16.20 -3.73 -9.61
C SER A 388 16.09 -3.16 -8.20
N VAL A 389 16.88 -3.69 -7.28
CA VAL A 389 16.88 -3.25 -5.88
C VAL A 389 17.64 -1.94 -5.67
N PHE A 390 18.74 -1.70 -6.41
CA PHE A 390 19.40 -0.40 -6.44
C PHE A 390 18.48 0.68 -7.02
N VAL A 391 17.69 0.36 -8.05
CA VAL A 391 16.66 1.27 -8.57
C VAL A 391 15.54 1.48 -7.57
N VAL A 392 15.16 0.48 -6.77
CA VAL A 392 14.19 0.68 -5.67
C VAL A 392 14.76 1.63 -4.62
N GLY A 393 16.02 1.46 -4.22
CA GLY A 393 16.69 2.36 -3.28
C GLY A 393 16.86 3.79 -3.83
N CYS A 394 17.29 3.94 -5.08
CA CYS A 394 17.43 5.25 -5.73
C CYS A 394 16.10 5.93 -6.01
N SER A 395 15.06 5.19 -6.40
CA SER A 395 13.72 5.74 -6.62
C SER A 395 13.03 6.07 -5.30
N ALA A 396 13.27 5.31 -4.23
CA ALA A 396 12.87 5.67 -2.87
C ALA A 396 13.49 7.01 -2.46
N PHE A 397 14.80 7.16 -2.66
CA PHE A 397 15.54 8.38 -2.34
C PHE A 397 15.09 9.56 -3.21
N LEU A 398 14.83 9.36 -4.52
CA LEU A 398 14.35 10.40 -5.42
C LEU A 398 12.91 10.85 -5.09
N LEU A 399 12.00 9.92 -4.78
CA LEU A 399 10.65 10.26 -4.32
C LEU A 399 10.66 11.00 -2.99
N GLN A 400 11.57 10.60 -2.10
CA GLN A 400 11.80 11.27 -0.84
C GLN A 400 12.32 12.71 -1.01
N VAL A 401 13.22 12.93 -1.97
CA VAL A 401 13.70 14.28 -2.32
C VAL A 401 12.61 15.11 -3.00
N LEU A 402 11.72 14.50 -3.77
CA LEU A 402 10.60 15.18 -4.44
C LEU A 402 9.41 15.50 -3.52
N LEU A 403 9.39 14.95 -2.30
CA LEU A 403 8.42 15.29 -1.25
C LEU A 403 8.84 16.52 -0.42
N LEU A 404 10.08 17.01 -0.60
CA LEU A 404 10.54 18.33 -0.13
C LEU A 404 10.09 19.43 -1.10
#